data_AF-A0A935E613-F1
#
_entry.id   AF-A0A935E613-F1
#
_cell.length_a   1.000
_cell.length_b   1.000
_cell.length_c   1.000
_cell.angle_alpha   90.00
_cell.angle_beta   90.00
_cell.angle_gamma   90.00
#
_symmetry.space_group_name_H-M   'P 1'
#
loop_
_entity.id
_entity.type
_entity.pdbx_description
1 polymer ?
#
loop_
_entity_poly.entity_id
_entity_poly.type
_entity_poly.pdbx_seq_one_letter_code
_entity_poly.pdbx_strand_id
1 'polypeptide(L)' 'MSIKTIAIHQPNFFPWLGYFYKMSQADVFVFHDNVQITKSDPPRRVKIKQIIQMMTSNG' A
#
# COMPACT_ATOMS: atom_id res chain seq x y z
N MET A 1 -14.91 32.31 -3.53
CA MET A 1 -14.29 31.05 -4.01
C MET A 1 -14.26 30.08 -2.83
N SER A 2 -14.92 28.93 -2.93
CA SER A 2 -14.92 27.93 -1.84
C SER A 2 -13.60 27.14 -1.90
N ILE A 3 -12.93 27.01 -0.76
CA ILE A 3 -11.73 26.17 -0.63
C ILE A 3 -12.20 24.72 -0.62
N LYS A 4 -11.66 23.88 -1.53
CA LYS A 4 -11.92 22.45 -1.59
C LYS A 4 -10.75 21.68 -0.98
N THR A 5 -11.03 20.83 -0.01
CA THR A 5 -10.08 19.90 0.60
C THR A 5 -10.05 18.61 -0.19
N ILE A 6 -8.88 18.23 -0.69
CA ILE A 6 -8.68 16.99 -1.46
C ILE A 6 -7.77 16.07 -0.65
N ALA A 7 -8.20 14.83 -0.41
CA ALA A 7 -7.42 13.80 0.24
C ALA A 7 -7.09 12.67 -0.72
N ILE A 8 -5.83 12.21 -0.70
CA ILE A 8 -5.34 11.09 -1.51
C ILE A 8 -4.84 10.00 -0.55
N HIS A 9 -5.26 8.75 -0.75
CA HIS A 9 -4.81 7.63 0.07
C HIS A 9 -4.28 6.47 -0.78
N GLN A 10 -3.17 5.90 -0.30
CA GLN A 10 -2.54 4.71 -0.86
C GLN A 10 -2.96 3.50 -0.02
N PRO A 11 -3.60 2.46 -0.61
CA PRO A 11 -4.08 1.30 0.12
C PRO A 11 -2.91 0.37 0.48
N ASN A 12 -2.03 0.83 1.37
CA ASN A 12 -0.89 0.05 1.83
C ASN A 12 -1.25 -0.88 3.01
N PHE A 13 -2.39 -0.62 3.66
CA PHE A 13 -2.90 -1.32 4.84
C PHE A 13 -4.43 -1.36 4.81
N PHE A 14 -5.02 -2.31 5.55
CA PHE A 14 -6.49 -2.43 5.67
C PHE A 14 -7.11 -1.14 6.22
N PRO A 15 -8.31 -0.71 5.76
CA PRO A 15 -8.94 0.52 6.22
C PRO A 15 -9.11 0.53 7.75
N TRP A 16 -8.48 1.48 8.43
CA TRP A 16 -8.64 1.69 9.88
C TRP A 16 -9.46 2.95 10.17
N LEU A 17 -9.82 3.20 11.42
CA LEU A 17 -10.68 4.34 11.80
C LEU A 17 -10.17 5.70 11.26
N GLY A 18 -8.85 5.90 11.22
CA GLY A 18 -8.22 7.11 10.68
C GLY A 18 -8.35 7.26 9.16
N TYR A 19 -8.54 6.16 8.43
CA TYR A 19 -8.86 6.17 7.00
C TYR A 19 -10.23 6.77 6.75
N PHE A 20 -11.24 6.31 7.50
CA PHE A 20 -12.61 6.82 7.40
C PHE A 20 -12.72 8.26 7.88
N TYR A 21 -11.99 8.62 8.94
CA TYR A 21 -11.91 10.00 9.41
C TYR A 21 -11.28 10.92 8.35
N LYS A 22 -10.21 10.49 7.67
CA LYS A 22 -9.63 11.26 6.56
C LYS A 22 -10.61 11.42 5.40
N MET A 23 -11.39 10.38 5.10
CA MET A 23 -12.41 10.42 4.06
C MET A 23 -13.57 11.36 4.41
N SER A 24 -13.99 11.42 5.67
CA SER A 24 -15.09 12.30 6.10
C SER A 24 -14.73 13.79 6.10
N GLN A 25 -13.43 14.12 6.21
CA GLN A 25 -12.94 15.50 6.26
C GLN A 25 -12.60 16.07 4.88
N ALA A 26 -12.70 15.30 3.80
CA ALA A 26 -12.33 15.71 2.45
C ALA A 26 -13.56 15.94 1.56
N ASP A 27 -13.55 16.99 0.73
CA ASP A 27 -14.57 17.22 -0.30
C ASP A 27 -14.42 16.24 -1.47
N VAL A 28 -13.17 15.81 -1.73
CA VAL A 28 -12.84 14.82 -2.75
C VAL A 28 -11.82 13.84 -2.17
N PHE A 29 -12.14 12.55 -2.21
CA PHE A 29 -11.25 11.48 -1.80
C PHE A 29 -10.79 10.66 -3.02
N VAL A 30 -9.48 10.56 -3.21
CA VAL A 30 -8.87 9.84 -4.34
C VAL A 30 -8.13 8.62 -3.83
N PHE A 31 -8.50 7.45 -4.36
CA PHE A 31 -7.72 6.23 -4.17
C PHE A 31 -6.57 6.23 -5.17
N HIS A 32 -5.34 6.23 -4.67
CA HIS A 32 -4.17 6.09 -5.52
C HIS A 32 -3.77 4.61 -5.48
N ASP A 33 -4.05 3.87 -6.56
CA ASP A 33 -3.77 2.43 -6.70
C ASP A 33 -2.61 2.16 -7.67
N ASN A 34 -2.40 3.07 -8.63
CA ASN A 34 -1.37 2.98 -9.64
C ASN A 34 -0.03 3.52 -9.13
N VAL A 35 0.61 2.74 -8.27
CA VAL A 35 2.00 2.99 -7.85
C VAL A 35 2.91 2.21 -8.78
N GLN A 36 3.82 2.91 -9.48
CA GLN A 36 4.91 2.24 -10.17
C GLN A 36 5.85 1.66 -9.12
N ILE A 37 5.82 0.34 -8.92
CA ILE A 37 6.79 -0.37 -8.08
C ILE A 37 8.17 -0.10 -8.67
N THR A 38 8.93 0.82 -8.08
CA THR A 38 10.31 1.03 -8.50
C THR A 38 11.10 -0.19 -8.07
N LYS A 39 12.07 -0.62 -8.89
CA LYS A 39 12.93 -1.77 -8.57
C LYS A 39 13.75 -1.59 -7.28
N SER A 40 13.68 -0.43 -6.63
CA SER A 40 14.44 -0.04 -5.45
C SER A 40 13.61 0.00 -4.15
N ASP A 41 12.28 -0.14 -4.20
CA ASP A 41 11.46 -0.18 -2.99
C ASP A 41 11.50 -1.59 -2.36
N PRO A 42 12.01 -1.75 -1.13
CA PRO A 42 11.87 -2.98 -0.37
C PRO A 42 10.42 -3.02 0.17
N PRO A 43 9.62 -3.99 -0.27
CA PRO A 43 9.71 -5.31 0.34
C PRO A 43 9.94 -6.35 -0.75
N ARG A 44 11.17 -6.35 -1.28
CA ARG A 44 11.59 -7.38 -2.21
C ARG A 44 11.73 -8.70 -1.45
N ARG A 45 10.68 -9.50 -1.55
CA ARG A 45 10.78 -10.94 -1.78
C ARG A 45 11.54 -11.69 -0.67
N VAL A 46 10.81 -12.09 0.37
CA VAL A 46 10.92 -13.50 0.73
C VAL A 46 10.49 -14.27 -0.50
N LYS A 47 11.42 -14.64 -1.38
CA LYS A 47 11.10 -15.52 -2.51
C LYS A 47 10.69 -16.83 -1.87
N ILE A 48 9.40 -17.16 -1.89
CA ILE A 48 8.90 -18.47 -1.43
C ILE A 48 9.70 -19.60 -2.10
N LYS A 49 10.14 -19.42 -3.36
CA LYS A 49 11.09 -20.33 -4.03
C LYS A 49 12.44 -20.51 -3.29
N GLN A 50 13.01 -19.46 -2.70
CA GLN A 50 14.26 -19.59 -1.91
C GLN A 50 14.02 -20.33 -0.60
N ILE A 51 12.90 -20.08 0.08
CA ILE A 51 12.56 -20.82 1.32
C ILE A 51 12.31 -22.30 1.02
N ILE A 52 11.56 -22.63 -0.04
CA ILE A 52 11.33 -24.02 -0.46
C ILE A 52 12.65 -24.70 -0.85
N GLN A 53 13.55 -23.99 -1.55
CA GLN A 53 14.87 -24.52 -1.89
C GLN A 53 15.73 -24.79 -0.63
N MET A 54 15.72 -23.90 0.36
CA MET A 54 16.45 -24.09 1.63
C MET A 54 15.89 -25.25 2.47
N MET A 55 14.58 -25.49 2.41
CA MET A 55 13.96 -26.64 3.08
C MET A 55 14.19 -27.98 2.37
N THR A 56 14.51 -27.97 1.07
CA THR A 56 14.74 -29.18 0.27
C THR A 56 16.22 -29.52 0.08
N SER A 57 17.15 -28.59 0.33
CA SER A 57 18.60 -28.81 0.18
C SER A 57 19.32 -29.33 1.43
N ASN A 58 18.59 -29.62 2.52
CA ASN A 58 19.14 -30.20 3.76
C ASN A 58 18.76 -31.68 3.94
N GLY A 59 18.45 -32.39 2.85
CA GLY A 59 18.21 -33.84 2.81
C GLY A 59 19.32 -34.56 2.06
#